data_AF-A0A7K3MRT9-F1
#
_entry.id   AF-A0A7K3MRT9-F1
#
_cell.length_a   1.000
_cell.length_b   1.000
_cell.length_c   1.000
_cell.angle_alpha   90.00
_cell.angle_beta   90.00
_cell.angle_gamma   90.00
#
_symmetry.space_group_name_H-M   'P 1'
#
loop_
_entity.id
_entity.type
_entity.pdbx_description
1 polymer ?
#
loop_
_entity_poly.entity_id
_entity_poly.type
_entity_poly.pdbx_seq_one_letter_code
_entity_poly.pdbx_strand_id
1 'polypeptide(L)'
;MKTFLRNFRFLSLIILLLILSNCQVEENSVIKNTSLKYNIKNLTQNEIATNLKIVENINALSKNKNNAIGKTIPYNELGFTIRTDFAKYIEKGEYNSYTFSTVQKYSENIKNVLFSKNENGEYDAFLVEYNYNKQELLNSSPDKLIEKTKITPININLKKSSTAKIKIMAPIWVCKYEYEYIDTGDLRGSGNEQYEWVLKFSECVVINADVIESSNTTSGSGTTTYTTSGSFTNSGGSGGSIATTPTPSMYDDDELVKISVVKTKLNTGGQQSRFLDQNGQIAFEVYDYITNEMFSSESITFSKEIINQMILNPGLYFNINSSSKSPSNIDLSKVTPSPIDPSETNHDLKIKFKCIFDKLIQSPKFKELFLDMFGENKRLNVIFDIANVENNRSGKTVTNQTNPLNNTITIDTDILASGDNMSIVKTIIHECIHAYLNLKLCDPSIGMSIPTLANMDVYSCINEYYNDFSSGQNQHNFIYNMMLPTMETILSQVKDLLVDPTNNAAMLDLNMRIPFDTSPATPFNWNDYYHNLSLSGLQDCSFFKSEIGTLNENGTVIITTIDQTKMQSYNQYNTRGKANITHNCNP
;
A
#
# COMPACT_ATOMS: atom_id res chain seq x y z
N MET A 1 23.32 -62.11 13.90
CA MET A 1 21.91 -61.77 14.24
C MET A 1 21.66 -60.27 14.45
N LYS A 2 22.53 -59.53 15.16
CA LYS A 2 22.37 -58.06 15.36
C LYS A 2 22.49 -57.20 14.08
N THR A 3 23.21 -57.65 13.06
CA THR A 3 23.32 -56.96 11.75
C THR A 3 22.12 -57.21 10.83
N PHE A 4 21.42 -58.33 10.99
CA PHE A 4 20.23 -58.65 10.19
C PHE A 4 19.01 -57.81 10.62
N LEU A 5 18.89 -57.53 11.92
CA LEU A 5 17.82 -56.67 12.48
C LEU A 5 18.00 -55.17 12.17
N ARG A 6 19.23 -54.71 11.86
CA ARG A 6 19.48 -53.29 11.52
C ARG A 6 19.05 -52.96 10.09
N ASN A 7 19.20 -53.90 9.16
CA ASN A 7 18.80 -53.71 7.76
C ASN A 7 17.30 -53.89 7.54
N PHE A 8 16.60 -54.62 8.43
CA PHE A 8 15.14 -54.80 8.32
C PHE A 8 14.36 -53.52 8.66
N ARG A 9 14.88 -52.67 9.56
CA ARG A 9 14.26 -51.37 9.87
C ARG A 9 14.42 -50.34 8.75
N PHE A 10 15.51 -50.40 7.99
CA PHE A 10 15.72 -49.52 6.84
C PHE A 10 14.85 -49.93 5.64
N LEU A 11 14.65 -51.24 5.44
CA LEU A 11 13.78 -51.76 4.37
C LEU A 11 12.28 -51.49 4.65
N SER A 12 11.87 -51.55 5.92
CA SER A 12 10.50 -51.22 6.33
C SER A 12 10.13 -49.75 6.11
N LEU A 13 11.09 -48.82 6.21
CA LEU A 13 10.84 -47.39 5.96
C LEU A 13 10.75 -47.08 4.46
N ILE A 14 11.53 -47.76 3.62
CA ILE A 14 11.49 -47.59 2.16
C ILE A 14 10.19 -48.16 1.58
N ILE A 15 9.68 -49.28 2.12
CA ILE A 15 8.40 -49.86 1.69
C ILE A 15 7.22 -48.96 2.12
N LEU A 16 7.28 -48.29 3.27
CA LEU A 16 6.23 -47.36 3.70
C LEU A 16 6.20 -46.06 2.87
N LEU A 17 7.35 -45.62 2.34
CA LEU A 17 7.46 -44.48 1.43
C LEU A 17 6.99 -44.79 -0.01
N LEU A 18 6.99 -46.06 -0.43
CA LEU A 18 6.51 -46.48 -1.75
C LEU A 18 4.99 -46.72 -1.82
N ILE A 19 4.28 -46.75 -0.69
CA ILE A 19 2.82 -46.97 -0.65
C ILE A 19 2.04 -45.63 -0.70
N LEU A 20 2.73 -44.48 -0.64
CA LEU A 20 2.12 -43.14 -0.74
C LEU A 20 2.23 -42.51 -2.15
N SER A 21 2.64 -43.27 -3.17
CA SER A 21 2.71 -42.80 -4.57
C SER A 21 1.71 -43.48 -5.51
N ASN A 22 0.61 -44.03 -5.00
CA ASN A 22 -0.49 -44.50 -5.84
C ASN A 22 -1.45 -43.33 -6.15
N CYS A 23 -1.16 -42.62 -7.23
CA CYS A 23 -2.15 -41.84 -7.94
C CYS A 23 -3.13 -42.83 -8.58
N GLN A 24 -4.39 -42.86 -8.11
CA GLN A 24 -5.45 -43.60 -8.78
C GLN A 24 -5.62 -43.03 -10.20
N VAL A 25 -5.41 -43.89 -11.20
CA VAL A 25 -5.96 -43.68 -12.53
C VAL A 25 -7.45 -43.95 -12.43
N GLU A 26 -8.25 -42.89 -12.33
CA GLU A 26 -9.69 -42.99 -12.52
C GLU A 26 -9.99 -43.30 -13.98
N GLU A 27 -10.72 -44.39 -14.19
CA GLU A 27 -11.21 -44.83 -15.48
C GLU A 27 -12.11 -43.76 -16.11
N ASN A 28 -11.82 -43.49 -17.38
CA ASN A 28 -12.60 -42.64 -18.27
C ASN A 28 -14.07 -43.06 -18.31
N SER A 29 -14.93 -42.32 -17.60
CA SER A 29 -16.30 -42.13 -18.06
C SER A 29 -16.28 -41.03 -19.14
N VAL A 30 -16.37 -41.46 -20.39
CA VAL A 30 -16.55 -40.58 -21.55
C VAL A 30 -17.92 -39.92 -21.45
N ILE A 31 -17.98 -38.76 -20.81
CA ILE A 31 -18.97 -37.73 -21.12
C ILE A 31 -18.19 -36.59 -21.78
N LYS A 32 -18.00 -36.71 -23.10
CA LYS A 32 -17.62 -35.58 -23.95
C LYS A 32 -18.77 -34.58 -23.95
N ASN A 33 -18.69 -33.62 -23.02
CA ASN A 33 -19.22 -32.27 -23.19
C ASN A 33 -18.25 -31.30 -22.52
N THR A 34 -17.02 -31.22 -23.05
CA THR A 34 -16.11 -30.11 -22.75
C THR A 34 -16.66 -28.85 -23.43
N SER A 35 -17.59 -28.16 -22.77
CA SER A 35 -17.84 -26.76 -23.10
C SER A 35 -16.52 -26.02 -22.89
N LEU A 36 -15.93 -25.48 -23.95
CA LEU A 36 -14.72 -24.65 -23.86
C LEU A 36 -15.00 -23.52 -22.85
N LYS A 37 -14.33 -23.56 -21.69
CA LYS A 37 -14.42 -22.51 -20.66
C LYS A 37 -13.60 -21.30 -21.13
N TYR A 38 -14.04 -20.10 -20.77
CA TYR A 38 -13.24 -18.90 -21.05
C TYR A 38 -12.01 -18.84 -20.16
N ASN A 39 -10.92 -18.31 -20.70
CA ASN A 39 -9.71 -17.92 -19.99
C ASN A 39 -9.66 -16.39 -19.93
N ILE A 40 -9.48 -15.82 -18.74
CA ILE A 40 -9.48 -14.37 -18.53
C ILE A 40 -8.11 -13.95 -18.02
N LYS A 41 -7.53 -12.92 -18.63
CA LYS A 41 -6.22 -12.39 -18.26
C LYS A 41 -6.28 -10.87 -18.15
N ASN A 42 -5.52 -10.31 -17.22
CA ASN A 42 -5.20 -8.89 -17.21
C ASN A 42 -3.98 -8.68 -18.10
N LEU A 43 -4.11 -7.91 -19.18
CA LEU A 43 -2.98 -7.56 -20.03
C LEU A 43 -2.46 -6.17 -19.69
N THR A 44 -1.14 -6.08 -19.59
CA THR A 44 -0.40 -4.83 -19.50
C THR A 44 -0.21 -4.18 -20.86
N GLN A 45 0.17 -2.90 -20.86
CA GLN A 45 0.54 -2.15 -22.06
C GLN A 45 1.48 -2.92 -23.01
N ASN A 46 2.51 -3.57 -22.46
CA ASN A 46 3.51 -4.28 -23.26
C ASN A 46 2.92 -5.53 -23.94
N GLU A 47 2.03 -6.25 -23.25
CA GLU A 47 1.36 -7.42 -23.79
C GLU A 47 0.32 -7.02 -24.86
N ILE A 48 -0.43 -5.95 -24.62
CA ILE A 48 -1.37 -5.40 -25.61
C ILE A 48 -0.63 -4.98 -26.87
N ALA A 49 0.55 -4.35 -26.72
CA ALA A 49 1.38 -3.89 -27.83
C ALA A 49 1.89 -5.03 -28.73
N THR A 50 1.82 -6.29 -28.30
CA THR A 50 2.18 -7.45 -29.15
C THR A 50 1.13 -7.74 -30.24
N ASN A 51 -0.11 -7.26 -30.08
CA ASN A 51 -1.17 -7.44 -31.06
C ASN A 51 -1.34 -6.18 -31.93
N LEU A 52 -0.66 -6.15 -33.07
CA LEU A 52 -0.62 -4.99 -33.97
C LEU A 52 -2.02 -4.53 -34.43
N LYS A 53 -2.98 -5.45 -34.62
CA LYS A 53 -4.34 -5.10 -35.03
C LYS A 53 -5.09 -4.31 -33.97
N ILE A 54 -4.94 -4.70 -32.70
CA ILE A 54 -5.50 -3.95 -31.56
C ILE A 54 -4.82 -2.57 -31.45
N VAL A 55 -3.50 -2.52 -31.62
CA VAL A 55 -2.76 -1.25 -31.61
C VAL A 55 -3.24 -0.30 -32.70
N GLU A 56 -3.44 -0.80 -33.92
CA GLU A 56 -3.99 -0.04 -35.05
C GLU A 56 -5.39 0.50 -34.76
N ASN A 57 -6.27 -0.36 -34.24
CA ASN A 57 -7.64 0.02 -33.88
C ASN A 57 -7.67 1.10 -32.78
N ILE A 58 -6.85 0.96 -31.75
CA ILE A 58 -6.74 1.96 -30.67
C ILE A 58 -6.20 3.29 -31.20
N ASN A 59 -5.18 3.25 -32.06
CA ASN A 59 -4.63 4.45 -32.70
C ASN A 59 -5.67 5.14 -33.58
N ALA A 60 -6.56 4.40 -34.25
CA ALA A 60 -7.64 4.97 -35.05
C ALA A 60 -8.70 5.68 -34.20
N LEU A 61 -8.95 5.23 -32.96
CA LEU A 61 -9.79 5.95 -32.00
C LEU A 61 -9.15 7.26 -31.50
N SER A 62 -7.82 7.35 -31.46
CA SER A 62 -7.08 8.57 -31.11
C SER A 62 -7.07 9.61 -32.25
N LYS A 63 -7.13 10.91 -31.92
CA LYS A 63 -6.87 11.99 -32.92
C LYS A 63 -5.39 12.08 -33.31
N ASN A 64 -4.50 11.66 -32.42
CA ASN A 64 -3.06 11.64 -32.63
C ASN A 64 -2.66 10.26 -33.17
N LYS A 65 -2.25 10.22 -34.45
CA LYS A 65 -2.06 8.98 -35.22
C LYS A 65 -0.95 8.04 -34.73
N ASN A 66 -0.17 8.40 -33.70
CA ASN A 66 0.97 7.62 -33.23
C ASN A 66 0.99 7.47 -31.70
N ASN A 67 1.23 6.26 -31.21
CA ASN A 67 1.45 5.88 -29.80
C ASN A 67 0.28 6.18 -28.86
N ALA A 68 -0.90 5.63 -29.15
CA ALA A 68 -2.07 5.76 -28.29
C ALA A 68 -2.16 4.69 -27.17
N ILE A 69 -1.34 3.64 -27.25
CA ILE A 69 -1.20 2.59 -26.23
C ILE A 69 -0.51 3.13 -24.97
N GLY A 70 -1.02 2.77 -23.79
CA GLY A 70 -0.50 3.27 -22.51
C GLY A 70 -0.90 4.71 -22.18
N LYS A 71 -2.01 5.18 -22.77
CA LYS A 71 -2.48 6.56 -22.59
C LYS A 71 -3.98 6.59 -22.32
N THR A 72 -4.41 7.76 -21.87
CA THR A 72 -5.81 8.13 -21.75
C THR A 72 -6.24 8.85 -23.04
N ILE A 73 -7.18 8.27 -23.80
CA ILE A 73 -7.59 8.75 -25.12
C ILE A 73 -9.01 9.31 -25.06
N PRO A 74 -9.22 10.62 -25.28
CA PRO A 74 -10.57 11.17 -25.39
C PRO A 74 -11.21 10.77 -26.73
N TYR A 75 -12.43 10.24 -26.68
CA TYR A 75 -13.26 9.89 -27.84
C TYR A 75 -14.48 10.83 -27.88
N ASN A 76 -14.25 12.06 -28.35
CA ASN A 76 -15.20 13.16 -28.29
C ASN A 76 -16.54 12.88 -28.99
N GLU A 77 -16.59 12.00 -29.99
CA GLU A 77 -17.82 11.68 -30.75
C GLU A 77 -18.89 11.05 -29.86
N LEU A 78 -18.50 10.30 -28.83
CA LEU A 78 -19.40 9.66 -27.88
C LEU A 78 -19.19 10.16 -26.44
N GLY A 79 -18.35 11.18 -26.25
CA GLY A 79 -18.20 11.88 -24.98
C GLY A 79 -17.58 11.05 -23.85
N PHE A 80 -16.68 10.12 -24.16
CA PHE A 80 -15.96 9.32 -23.15
C PHE A 80 -14.46 9.33 -23.39
N THR A 81 -13.72 8.87 -22.38
CA THR A 81 -12.25 8.80 -22.41
C THR A 81 -11.81 7.37 -22.11
N ILE A 82 -10.96 6.77 -22.96
CA ILE A 82 -10.53 5.37 -22.86
C ILE A 82 -9.18 5.29 -22.16
N ARG A 83 -8.98 4.34 -21.25
CA ARG A 83 -7.66 3.96 -20.75
C ARG A 83 -7.11 2.76 -21.53
N THR A 84 -5.90 2.89 -22.08
CA THR A 84 -5.29 1.87 -22.95
C THR A 84 -4.01 1.25 -22.40
N ASP A 85 -3.72 1.49 -21.13
CA ASP A 85 -2.60 0.94 -20.39
C ASP A 85 -2.86 -0.46 -19.83
N PHE A 86 -4.14 -0.82 -19.67
CA PHE A 86 -4.60 -2.14 -19.24
C PHE A 86 -5.82 -2.59 -20.03
N ALA A 87 -5.96 -3.90 -20.23
CA ALA A 87 -7.13 -4.51 -20.82
C ALA A 87 -7.46 -5.84 -20.15
N LYS A 88 -8.75 -6.14 -20.03
CA LYS A 88 -9.22 -7.51 -19.77
C LYS A 88 -9.22 -8.28 -21.08
N TYR A 89 -8.43 -9.34 -21.15
CA TYR A 89 -8.40 -10.27 -22.27
C TYR A 89 -9.22 -11.50 -21.95
N ILE A 90 -10.10 -11.88 -22.88
CA ILE A 90 -10.90 -13.10 -22.79
C ILE A 90 -10.54 -13.98 -23.98
N GLU A 91 -10.37 -15.28 -23.75
CA GLU A 91 -10.05 -16.28 -24.76
C GLU A 91 -10.91 -17.53 -24.60
N LYS A 92 -11.43 -18.06 -25.72
CA LYS A 92 -12.19 -19.31 -25.77
C LYS A 92 -12.06 -19.96 -27.13
N GLY A 93 -11.23 -21.01 -27.23
CA GLY A 93 -10.90 -21.62 -28.52
C GLY A 93 -10.24 -20.59 -29.44
N GLU A 94 -10.80 -20.38 -30.63
CA GLU A 94 -10.30 -19.40 -31.61
C GLU A 94 -10.75 -17.95 -31.35
N TYR A 95 -11.73 -17.78 -30.45
CA TYR A 95 -12.27 -16.48 -30.08
C TYR A 95 -11.39 -15.79 -29.04
N ASN A 96 -11.20 -14.49 -29.22
CA ASN A 96 -10.69 -13.65 -28.15
C ASN A 96 -11.18 -12.19 -28.24
N SER A 97 -11.06 -11.47 -27.12
CA SER A 97 -11.48 -10.07 -27.02
C SER A 97 -10.68 -9.27 -26.01
N TYR A 98 -10.65 -7.95 -26.18
CA TYR A 98 -9.96 -7.00 -25.31
C TYR A 98 -10.97 -5.97 -24.81
N THR A 99 -11.14 -5.86 -23.50
CA THR A 99 -12.03 -4.88 -22.87
C THR A 99 -11.20 -3.82 -22.15
N PHE A 100 -11.39 -2.57 -22.54
CA PHE A 100 -10.74 -1.40 -21.98
C PHE A 100 -11.74 -0.59 -21.16
N SER A 101 -11.36 -0.17 -19.96
CA SER A 101 -12.20 0.73 -19.15
C SER A 101 -12.24 2.14 -19.73
N THR A 102 -13.39 2.81 -19.63
CA THR A 102 -13.43 4.26 -19.78
C THR A 102 -13.23 4.95 -18.43
N VAL A 103 -12.77 6.20 -18.44
CA VAL A 103 -12.77 7.09 -17.28
C VAL A 103 -14.21 7.43 -16.93
N GLN A 104 -14.60 7.20 -15.68
CA GLN A 104 -15.95 7.44 -15.17
C GLN A 104 -15.91 7.60 -13.64
N LYS A 105 -16.88 8.29 -13.05
CA LYS A 105 -17.01 8.43 -11.59
C LYS A 105 -17.46 7.14 -10.93
N TYR A 106 -17.19 7.00 -9.63
CA TYR A 106 -17.60 5.81 -8.86
C TYR A 106 -19.11 5.55 -8.89
N SER A 107 -19.91 6.63 -8.92
CA SER A 107 -21.38 6.58 -9.00
C SER A 107 -21.93 6.37 -10.41
N GLU A 108 -21.10 6.49 -11.44
CA GLU A 108 -21.53 6.37 -12.82
C GLU A 108 -21.57 4.90 -13.27
N ASN A 109 -22.51 4.64 -14.17
CA ASN A 109 -22.65 3.36 -14.86
C ASN A 109 -21.35 2.97 -15.57
N ILE A 110 -20.99 1.69 -15.49
CA ILE A 110 -19.75 1.22 -16.11
C ILE A 110 -19.86 1.32 -17.62
N LYS A 111 -18.83 1.88 -18.26
CA LYS A 111 -18.68 1.94 -19.71
C LYS A 111 -17.33 1.38 -20.11
N ASN A 112 -17.31 0.52 -21.12
CA ASN A 112 -16.10 -0.12 -21.63
C ASN A 112 -16.03 -0.03 -23.14
N VAL A 113 -14.81 -0.03 -23.66
CA VAL A 113 -14.54 -0.24 -25.08
C VAL A 113 -14.08 -1.67 -25.29
N LEU A 114 -14.87 -2.45 -26.00
CA LEU A 114 -14.64 -3.85 -26.32
C LEU A 114 -14.13 -3.98 -27.75
N PHE A 115 -13.02 -4.67 -27.94
CA PHE A 115 -12.58 -5.17 -29.24
C PHE A 115 -12.80 -6.68 -29.29
N SER A 116 -13.72 -7.13 -30.14
CA SER A 116 -14.07 -8.55 -30.28
C SER A 116 -13.53 -9.10 -31.60
N LYS A 117 -12.80 -10.21 -31.54
CA LYS A 117 -12.26 -10.85 -32.76
C LYS A 117 -13.40 -11.41 -33.60
N ASN A 118 -13.41 -11.09 -34.89
CA ASN A 118 -14.39 -11.58 -35.85
C ASN A 118 -13.85 -12.78 -36.66
N GLU A 119 -14.69 -13.35 -37.52
CA GLU A 119 -14.38 -14.54 -38.32
C GLU A 119 -13.19 -14.34 -39.27
N ASN A 120 -12.91 -13.08 -39.68
CA ASN A 120 -11.77 -12.74 -40.53
C ASN A 120 -10.46 -12.57 -39.73
N GLY A 121 -10.51 -12.76 -38.40
CA GLY A 121 -9.39 -12.49 -37.51
C GLY A 121 -9.07 -11.00 -37.35
N GLU A 122 -9.98 -10.11 -37.75
CA GLU A 122 -9.97 -8.67 -37.43
C GLU A 122 -10.72 -8.42 -36.11
N TYR A 123 -10.74 -7.17 -35.64
CA TYR A 123 -11.43 -6.80 -34.41
C TYR A 123 -12.48 -5.73 -34.66
N ASP A 124 -13.72 -6.03 -34.27
CA ASP A 124 -14.83 -5.08 -34.24
C ASP A 124 -14.84 -4.36 -32.88
N ALA A 125 -15.06 -3.04 -32.88
CA ALA A 125 -15.12 -2.24 -31.66
C ALA A 125 -16.56 -1.94 -31.23
N PHE A 126 -16.80 -1.99 -29.93
CA PHE A 126 -18.08 -1.70 -29.31
C PHE A 126 -17.90 -0.86 -28.05
N LEU A 127 -18.84 0.05 -27.81
CA LEU A 127 -19.08 0.65 -26.51
C LEU A 127 -20.07 -0.25 -25.76
N VAL A 128 -19.65 -0.80 -24.63
CA VAL A 128 -20.48 -1.60 -23.73
C VAL A 128 -20.84 -0.73 -22.53
N GLU A 129 -22.11 -0.43 -22.35
CA GLU A 129 -22.64 0.35 -21.23
C GLU A 129 -23.43 -0.58 -20.30
N TYR A 130 -22.99 -0.69 -19.06
CA TYR A 130 -23.66 -1.47 -18.02
C TYR A 130 -24.48 -0.50 -17.17
N ASN A 131 -25.77 -0.74 -17.02
CA ASN A 131 -26.68 0.10 -16.22
C ASN A 131 -26.56 -0.22 -14.72
N TYR A 132 -25.32 -0.34 -14.27
CA TYR A 132 -24.92 -0.45 -12.88
C TYR A 132 -23.52 0.13 -12.71
N ASN A 133 -23.25 0.68 -11.52
CA ASN A 133 -21.96 1.27 -11.18
C ASN A 133 -21.02 0.25 -10.50
N LYS A 134 -19.82 0.71 -10.12
CA LYS A 134 -18.78 -0.12 -9.49
C LYS A 134 -19.25 -0.71 -8.16
N GLN A 135 -20.00 0.04 -7.35
CA GLN A 135 -20.52 -0.42 -6.07
C GLN A 135 -21.57 -1.52 -6.23
N GLU A 136 -22.47 -1.33 -7.19
CA GLU A 136 -23.50 -2.31 -7.51
C GLU A 136 -22.90 -3.60 -8.05
N LEU A 137 -21.85 -3.53 -8.89
CA LEU A 137 -21.13 -4.72 -9.38
C LEU A 137 -20.52 -5.54 -8.23
N LEU A 138 -19.98 -4.88 -7.19
CA LEU A 138 -19.37 -5.54 -6.05
C LEU A 138 -20.40 -6.17 -5.09
N ASN A 139 -21.60 -5.59 -5.01
CA ASN A 139 -22.59 -5.94 -3.98
C ASN A 139 -23.82 -6.69 -4.52
N SER A 140 -23.96 -6.86 -5.85
CA SER A 140 -25.15 -7.46 -6.46
C SER A 140 -24.95 -8.91 -6.88
N SER A 141 -26.02 -9.70 -6.78
CA SER A 141 -26.10 -11.03 -7.40
C SER A 141 -26.28 -10.93 -8.92
N PRO A 142 -25.75 -11.87 -9.71
CA PRO A 142 -25.75 -11.82 -11.18
C PRO A 142 -27.13 -11.71 -11.82
N ASP A 143 -28.14 -12.35 -11.24
CA ASP A 143 -29.51 -12.31 -11.76
C ASP A 143 -30.09 -10.89 -11.83
N LYS A 144 -29.56 -9.96 -11.01
CA LYS A 144 -29.98 -8.54 -11.01
C LYS A 144 -29.23 -7.67 -12.03
N LEU A 145 -28.16 -8.21 -12.64
CA LEU A 145 -27.27 -7.49 -13.55
C LEU A 145 -27.56 -7.80 -15.04
N ILE A 146 -28.27 -8.89 -15.35
CA ILE A 146 -28.53 -9.39 -16.72
C ILE A 146 -29.37 -8.42 -17.57
N GLU A 147 -30.35 -7.72 -17.01
CA GLU A 147 -31.32 -6.90 -17.77
C GLU A 147 -30.83 -5.47 -18.09
N LYS A 148 -29.54 -5.19 -17.88
CA LYS A 148 -29.05 -3.83 -17.70
C LYS A 148 -27.94 -3.41 -18.68
N THR A 149 -27.58 -4.23 -19.66
CA THR A 149 -26.41 -3.94 -20.52
C THR A 149 -26.80 -3.55 -21.94
N LYS A 150 -26.14 -2.52 -22.48
CA LYS A 150 -26.31 -2.01 -23.85
C LYS A 150 -24.99 -2.07 -24.59
N ILE A 151 -25.01 -2.54 -25.84
CA ILE A 151 -23.82 -2.59 -26.71
C ILE A 151 -24.06 -1.75 -27.96
N THR A 152 -23.12 -0.85 -28.26
CA THR A 152 -23.19 0.08 -29.40
C THR A 152 -21.92 -0.06 -30.25
N PRO A 153 -22.00 -0.44 -31.53
CA PRO A 153 -20.82 -0.50 -32.39
C PRO A 153 -20.10 0.85 -32.50
N ILE A 154 -18.77 0.83 -32.45
CA ILE A 154 -17.92 2.00 -32.68
C ILE A 154 -17.34 1.89 -34.09
N ASN A 155 -17.64 2.86 -34.94
CA ASN A 155 -17.09 2.88 -36.29
C ASN A 155 -15.69 3.50 -36.29
N ILE A 156 -14.69 2.64 -36.19
CA ILE A 156 -13.25 2.99 -36.15
C ILE A 156 -12.78 3.68 -37.45
N ASN A 157 -13.50 3.51 -38.58
CA ASN A 157 -13.12 3.97 -39.90
C ASN A 157 -13.62 5.38 -40.29
N LEU A 158 -14.44 6.04 -39.46
CA LEU A 158 -15.05 7.34 -39.79
C LEU A 158 -14.04 8.47 -40.04
N LYS A 159 -12.81 8.37 -39.50
CA LYS A 159 -11.79 9.41 -39.68
C LYS A 159 -11.12 9.47 -41.05
N LYS A 160 -11.42 8.53 -41.97
CA LYS A 160 -10.90 8.60 -43.35
C LYS A 160 -11.72 9.51 -44.28
N SER A 161 -12.90 9.99 -43.86
CA SER A 161 -13.74 10.86 -44.68
C SER A 161 -13.95 12.22 -44.00
N SER A 162 -13.03 13.14 -44.23
CA SER A 162 -13.05 14.50 -43.68
C SER A 162 -13.95 15.49 -44.44
N THR A 163 -14.96 15.03 -45.20
CA THR A 163 -15.77 15.93 -46.05
C THR A 163 -17.29 15.74 -46.02
N ALA A 164 -17.87 14.94 -45.13
CA ALA A 164 -19.32 14.90 -44.98
C ALA A 164 -19.74 14.88 -43.51
N LYS A 165 -20.58 15.86 -43.11
CA LYS A 165 -21.41 15.75 -41.91
C LYS A 165 -22.42 14.62 -42.14
N ILE A 166 -21.98 13.38 -41.99
CA ILE A 166 -22.87 12.23 -42.03
C ILE A 166 -23.56 12.17 -40.66
N LYS A 167 -24.90 12.33 -40.65
CA LYS A 167 -25.74 12.03 -39.50
C LYS A 167 -25.61 10.52 -39.27
N ILE A 168 -24.78 10.10 -38.31
CA ILE A 168 -24.53 8.68 -38.05
C ILE A 168 -25.81 8.11 -37.43
N MET A 169 -26.59 7.38 -38.21
CA MET A 169 -27.54 6.42 -37.67
C MET A 169 -26.71 5.30 -37.07
N ALA A 170 -26.59 5.26 -35.75
CA ALA A 170 -25.92 4.16 -35.07
C ALA A 170 -26.92 3.00 -34.97
N PRO A 171 -26.70 1.86 -35.67
CA PRO A 171 -27.51 0.67 -35.45
C PRO A 171 -27.41 0.27 -33.97
N ILE A 172 -28.53 0.19 -33.27
CA ILE A 172 -28.56 -0.28 -31.87
C ILE A 172 -28.64 -1.80 -31.92
N TRP A 173 -27.67 -2.47 -31.32
CA TRP A 173 -27.67 -3.93 -31.18
C TRP A 173 -28.40 -4.29 -29.89
N VAL A 174 -29.56 -4.94 -30.02
CA VAL A 174 -30.29 -5.54 -28.90
C VAL A 174 -29.91 -7.00 -28.87
N CYS A 175 -29.19 -7.42 -27.83
CA CYS A 175 -28.76 -8.80 -27.72
C CYS A 175 -29.44 -9.54 -26.58
N LYS A 176 -29.46 -10.87 -26.69
CA LYS A 176 -29.68 -11.77 -25.57
C LYS A 176 -28.35 -11.94 -24.83
N TYR A 177 -28.41 -11.75 -23.51
CA TYR A 177 -27.24 -11.73 -22.64
C TYR A 177 -27.31 -12.88 -21.63
N GLU A 178 -26.17 -13.48 -21.32
CA GLU A 178 -26.01 -14.45 -20.24
C GLU A 178 -24.73 -14.13 -19.48
N TYR A 179 -24.77 -14.11 -18.15
CA TYR A 179 -23.56 -14.03 -17.33
C TYR A 179 -23.07 -15.42 -16.95
N GLU A 180 -21.75 -15.63 -17.00
CA GLU A 180 -21.08 -16.81 -16.44
C GLU A 180 -20.07 -16.34 -15.39
N TYR A 181 -20.10 -16.95 -14.21
CA TYR A 181 -19.10 -16.73 -13.17
C TYR A 181 -17.93 -17.68 -13.39
N ILE A 182 -16.76 -17.13 -13.70
CA ILE A 182 -15.61 -17.93 -14.10
C ILE A 182 -14.50 -17.75 -13.08
N ASP A 183 -13.99 -18.88 -12.60
CA ASP A 183 -12.78 -18.95 -11.80
C ASP A 183 -11.57 -18.55 -12.67
N THR A 184 -10.97 -17.42 -12.32
CA THR A 184 -9.79 -16.81 -12.94
C THR A 184 -8.50 -17.12 -12.18
N GLY A 185 -8.55 -17.96 -11.13
CA GLY A 185 -7.37 -18.31 -10.35
C GLY A 185 -6.40 -19.22 -11.12
N ASP A 186 -5.11 -18.85 -11.12
CA ASP A 186 -4.03 -19.68 -11.70
C ASP A 186 -3.74 -20.96 -10.90
N LEU A 187 -4.27 -21.08 -9.67
CA LEU A 187 -4.05 -22.20 -8.75
C LEU A 187 -5.38 -22.79 -8.26
N ARG A 188 -5.91 -23.76 -9.01
CA ARG A 188 -7.14 -24.47 -8.62
C ARG A 188 -6.91 -25.37 -7.40
N GLY A 189 -7.77 -25.25 -6.39
CA GLY A 189 -7.86 -26.18 -5.25
C GLY A 189 -7.13 -25.77 -3.97
N SER A 190 -6.58 -24.55 -3.89
CA SER A 190 -5.89 -24.02 -2.71
C SER A 190 -6.68 -22.97 -1.92
N GLY A 191 -7.98 -22.76 -2.23
CA GLY A 191 -8.84 -21.80 -1.51
C GLY A 191 -8.61 -20.33 -1.87
N ASN A 192 -7.89 -20.06 -2.96
CA ASN A 192 -7.62 -18.72 -3.51
C ASN A 192 -8.36 -18.51 -4.84
N GLU A 193 -9.54 -19.11 -5.02
CA GLU A 193 -10.32 -18.93 -6.24
C GLU A 193 -10.74 -17.45 -6.37
N GLN A 194 -10.20 -16.77 -7.38
CA GLN A 194 -10.69 -15.46 -7.81
C GLN A 194 -11.72 -15.70 -8.90
N TYR A 195 -12.83 -14.99 -8.84
CA TYR A 195 -13.90 -15.18 -9.81
C TYR A 195 -14.28 -13.86 -10.46
N GLU A 196 -14.57 -13.91 -11.76
CA GLU A 196 -15.02 -12.76 -12.53
C GLU A 196 -16.28 -13.06 -13.32
N TRP A 197 -17.13 -12.04 -13.46
CA TRP A 197 -18.34 -12.08 -14.26
C TRP A 197 -18.02 -11.89 -15.74
N VAL A 198 -18.27 -12.91 -16.55
CA VAL A 198 -18.21 -12.83 -18.01
C VAL A 198 -19.60 -12.67 -18.58
N LEU A 199 -19.83 -11.56 -19.26
CA LEU A 199 -21.03 -11.33 -20.05
C LEU A 199 -20.85 -11.97 -21.43
N LYS A 200 -21.75 -12.88 -21.79
CA LYS A 200 -21.86 -13.51 -23.10
C LYS A 200 -23.04 -12.95 -23.86
N PHE A 201 -22.84 -12.74 -25.15
CA PHE A 201 -23.90 -12.37 -26.07
C PHE A 201 -24.18 -13.59 -26.95
N SER A 202 -25.40 -14.13 -26.87
CA SER A 202 -25.78 -15.35 -27.61
C SER A 202 -26.48 -15.05 -28.93
N GLU A 203 -27.29 -13.99 -28.99
CA GLU A 203 -28.03 -13.57 -30.17
C GLU A 203 -28.13 -12.04 -30.18
N CYS A 204 -27.79 -11.36 -31.27
CA CYS A 204 -27.92 -9.91 -31.39
C CYS A 204 -28.79 -9.53 -32.59
N VAL A 205 -29.73 -8.61 -32.39
CA VAL A 205 -30.59 -8.06 -33.43
C VAL A 205 -30.29 -6.57 -33.59
N VAL A 206 -30.11 -6.13 -34.82
CA VAL A 206 -29.92 -4.71 -35.14
C VAL A 206 -31.27 -4.03 -35.29
N ILE A 207 -31.51 -2.99 -34.49
CA ILE A 207 -32.65 -2.09 -34.65
C ILE A 207 -32.13 -0.77 -35.25
N ASN A 208 -32.61 -0.44 -36.44
CA ASN A 208 -32.44 0.89 -37.03
C ASN A 208 -33.58 1.77 -36.51
N ALA A 209 -33.26 2.77 -35.69
CA ALA A 209 -34.25 3.77 -35.27
C ALA A 209 -34.40 4.82 -36.36
N ASP A 210 -35.45 4.71 -37.17
CA ASP A 210 -35.89 5.79 -38.06
C ASP A 210 -36.59 6.88 -37.24
N VAL A 211 -35.90 8.00 -37.02
CA VAL A 211 -36.59 9.24 -36.61
C VAL A 211 -37.02 9.95 -37.88
N ILE A 212 -38.27 9.72 -38.29
CA ILE A 212 -38.92 10.53 -39.30
C ILE A 212 -39.20 11.90 -38.68
N GLU A 213 -38.30 12.86 -38.89
CA GLU A 213 -38.67 14.27 -38.78
C GLU A 213 -39.57 14.60 -39.97
N SER A 214 -40.88 14.43 -39.79
CA SER A 214 -41.84 15.05 -40.68
C SER A 214 -41.77 16.56 -40.46
N SER A 215 -41.27 17.26 -41.47
CA SER A 215 -41.38 18.70 -41.54
C SER A 215 -42.85 19.08 -41.70
N ASN A 216 -43.26 20.02 -40.86
CA ASN A 216 -44.48 20.85 -40.91
C ASN A 216 -45.79 20.32 -40.28
N THR A 217 -46.14 21.05 -39.22
CA THR A 217 -47.46 21.54 -38.78
C THR A 217 -48.37 20.66 -37.91
N THR A 218 -48.75 21.29 -36.79
CA THR A 218 -49.99 21.16 -35.99
C THR A 218 -50.19 19.94 -35.09
N SER A 219 -50.11 20.22 -33.77
CA SER A 219 -50.95 19.69 -32.68
C SER A 219 -51.67 18.35 -32.90
N GLY A 220 -51.19 17.29 -32.22
CA GLY A 220 -51.93 16.06 -32.03
C GLY A 220 -51.15 15.07 -31.17
N SER A 221 -51.71 14.74 -30.01
CA SER A 221 -51.29 13.62 -29.16
C SER A 221 -51.26 12.32 -29.96
N GLY A 222 -50.08 11.76 -30.21
CA GLY A 222 -49.90 10.51 -30.94
C GLY A 222 -48.84 9.63 -30.29
N THR A 223 -49.29 8.51 -29.73
CA THR A 223 -48.47 7.40 -29.23
C THR A 223 -47.60 6.87 -30.37
N THR A 224 -46.28 6.93 -30.22
CA THR A 224 -45.32 6.34 -31.17
C THR A 224 -45.48 4.82 -31.19
N THR A 225 -46.01 4.30 -32.30
CA THR A 225 -46.11 2.86 -32.54
C THR A 225 -44.92 2.45 -33.40
N TYR A 226 -44.05 1.58 -32.88
CA TYR A 226 -42.91 1.02 -33.61
C TYR A 226 -43.42 -0.01 -34.62
N THR A 227 -43.30 0.29 -35.92
CA THR A 227 -43.59 -0.69 -36.98
C THR A 227 -42.35 -1.51 -37.30
N THR A 228 -42.35 -2.77 -36.89
CA THR A 228 -41.43 -3.82 -37.37
C THR A 228 -41.86 -4.27 -38.76
N SER A 229 -41.54 -3.49 -39.79
CA SER A 229 -41.77 -3.89 -41.19
C SER A 229 -40.49 -3.73 -41.99
N GLY A 230 -39.73 -4.80 -42.11
CA GLY A 230 -38.52 -4.84 -42.91
C GLY A 230 -37.79 -6.18 -42.74
N SER A 231 -38.22 -7.18 -43.49
CA SER A 231 -37.44 -8.41 -43.70
C SER A 231 -36.19 -8.03 -44.49
N PHE A 232 -35.06 -7.85 -43.81
CA PHE A 232 -33.76 -7.68 -44.46
C PHE A 232 -33.07 -9.03 -44.59
N THR A 233 -32.68 -9.34 -45.82
CA THR A 233 -31.84 -10.47 -46.18
C THR A 233 -30.49 -10.36 -45.49
N ASN A 234 -30.11 -11.42 -44.78
CA ASN A 234 -28.78 -11.68 -44.25
C ASN A 234 -27.69 -11.38 -45.29
N SER A 235 -27.05 -10.22 -45.19
CA SER A 235 -25.77 -9.96 -45.83
C SER A 235 -24.88 -9.21 -44.84
N GLY A 236 -24.29 -9.95 -43.91
CA GLY A 236 -23.24 -9.45 -43.01
C GLY A 236 -23.31 -10.03 -41.60
N GLY A 237 -22.54 -11.10 -41.37
CA GLY A 237 -22.11 -11.53 -40.04
C GLY A 237 -23.06 -12.47 -39.31
N SER A 238 -22.80 -13.78 -39.44
CA SER A 238 -23.25 -14.76 -38.47
C SER A 238 -22.67 -14.36 -37.11
N GLY A 239 -23.52 -14.02 -36.14
CA GLY A 239 -23.11 -13.54 -34.82
C GLY A 239 -22.41 -14.64 -34.02
N GLY A 240 -21.09 -14.73 -34.12
CA GLY A 240 -20.27 -15.45 -33.15
C GLY A 240 -20.46 -14.84 -31.76
N SER A 241 -20.51 -15.67 -30.72
CA SER A 241 -20.76 -15.23 -29.35
C SER A 241 -19.71 -14.22 -28.89
N ILE A 242 -20.08 -12.95 -28.78
CA ILE A 242 -19.25 -11.90 -28.18
C ILE A 242 -19.13 -12.20 -26.67
N ALA A 243 -18.01 -11.87 -26.04
CA ALA A 243 -17.84 -11.92 -24.59
C ALA A 243 -17.05 -10.72 -24.07
N THR A 244 -17.37 -10.26 -22.86
CA THR A 244 -16.67 -9.16 -22.18
C THR A 244 -16.81 -9.28 -20.67
N THR A 245 -15.97 -8.56 -19.93
CA THR A 245 -16.03 -8.46 -18.47
C THR A 245 -16.27 -7.01 -18.10
N PRO A 246 -17.26 -6.69 -17.24
CA PRO A 246 -17.44 -5.35 -16.72
C PRO A 246 -16.16 -4.86 -16.03
N THR A 247 -15.50 -3.89 -16.63
CA THR A 247 -14.20 -3.39 -16.19
C THR A 247 -14.39 -1.96 -15.65
N PRO A 248 -14.70 -1.77 -14.36
CA PRO A 248 -14.93 -0.43 -13.82
C PRO A 248 -13.68 0.45 -13.96
N SER A 249 -13.87 1.77 -14.10
CA SER A 249 -12.72 2.68 -14.05
C SER A 249 -11.97 2.52 -12.72
N MET A 250 -10.64 2.57 -12.83
CA MET A 250 -9.77 2.59 -11.66
C MET A 250 -9.82 3.96 -10.97
N TYR A 251 -9.94 5.04 -11.75
CA TYR A 251 -9.98 6.43 -11.27
C TYR A 251 -11.04 7.27 -11.97
N ASP A 252 -11.53 8.31 -11.31
CA ASP A 252 -12.39 9.32 -11.94
C ASP A 252 -11.60 10.51 -12.53
N ASP A 253 -12.31 11.48 -13.11
CA ASP A 253 -11.68 12.66 -13.73
C ASP A 253 -10.89 13.52 -12.71
N ASP A 254 -11.42 13.72 -11.50
CA ASP A 254 -10.78 14.55 -10.47
C ASP A 254 -9.50 13.89 -9.96
N GLU A 255 -9.54 12.57 -9.78
CA GLU A 255 -8.39 11.73 -9.45
C GLU A 255 -7.33 11.72 -10.55
N LEU A 256 -7.73 11.62 -11.83
CA LEU A 256 -6.78 11.72 -12.95
C LEU A 256 -6.13 13.10 -13.04
N VAL A 257 -6.84 14.18 -12.67
CA VAL A 257 -6.25 15.51 -12.55
C VAL A 257 -5.17 15.51 -11.48
N LYS A 258 -5.40 14.91 -10.31
CA LYS A 258 -4.35 14.78 -9.26
C LYS A 258 -3.11 14.06 -9.78
N ILE A 259 -3.28 12.90 -10.42
CA ILE A 259 -2.18 12.14 -11.03
C ILE A 259 -1.44 13.00 -12.06
N SER A 260 -2.15 13.69 -12.94
CA SER A 260 -1.55 14.54 -13.97
C SER A 260 -0.76 15.70 -13.35
N VAL A 261 -1.31 16.38 -12.33
CA VAL A 261 -0.63 17.49 -11.64
C VAL A 261 0.67 16.99 -11.00
N VAL A 262 0.64 15.86 -10.29
CA VAL A 262 1.84 15.27 -9.69
C VAL A 262 2.89 14.97 -10.76
N LYS A 263 2.49 14.29 -11.85
CA LYS A 263 3.42 13.97 -12.94
C LYS A 263 4.06 15.20 -13.56
N THR A 264 3.28 16.25 -13.80
CA THR A 264 3.77 17.52 -14.35
C THR A 264 4.69 18.24 -13.37
N LYS A 265 4.27 18.41 -12.11
CA LYS A 265 5.04 19.15 -11.09
C LYS A 265 6.32 18.45 -10.70
N LEU A 266 6.29 17.12 -10.62
CA LEU A 266 7.48 16.33 -10.37
C LEU A 266 8.29 16.06 -11.65
N ASN A 267 7.84 16.50 -12.83
CA ASN A 267 8.49 16.21 -14.12
C ASN A 267 8.81 14.71 -14.28
N THR A 268 7.86 13.83 -13.93
CA THR A 268 8.09 12.38 -13.97
C THR A 268 8.05 11.86 -15.39
N GLY A 269 9.06 11.06 -15.75
CA GLY A 269 9.11 10.31 -17.02
C GLY A 269 9.23 8.81 -16.79
N GLY A 270 9.16 8.03 -17.88
CA GLY A 270 9.54 6.62 -17.87
C GLY A 270 8.84 5.76 -16.82
N GLN A 271 9.61 5.19 -15.90
CA GLN A 271 9.12 4.28 -14.86
C GLN A 271 8.29 5.00 -13.79
N GLN A 272 8.65 6.23 -13.41
CA GLN A 272 7.92 7.01 -12.40
C GLN A 272 6.49 7.33 -12.86
N SER A 273 6.33 7.77 -14.12
CA SER A 273 5.01 8.07 -14.68
C SER A 273 4.10 6.83 -14.69
N ARG A 274 4.64 5.68 -15.11
CA ARG A 274 3.91 4.40 -15.11
C ARG A 274 3.56 3.94 -13.69
N PHE A 275 4.48 4.09 -12.75
CA PHE A 275 4.24 3.77 -11.35
C PHE A 275 3.05 4.57 -10.79
N LEU A 276 2.99 5.88 -11.06
CA LEU A 276 1.90 6.74 -10.60
C LEU A 276 0.54 6.40 -11.24
N ASP A 277 0.51 5.96 -12.51
CA ASP A 277 -0.74 5.48 -13.13
C ASP A 277 -1.26 4.20 -12.47
N GLN A 278 -0.34 3.33 -12.06
CA GLN A 278 -0.66 2.05 -11.44
C GLN A 278 -0.97 2.19 -9.95
N ASN A 279 -0.47 3.24 -9.30
CA ASN A 279 -0.58 3.48 -7.87
C ASN A 279 -1.17 4.86 -7.58
N GLY A 280 -2.38 5.13 -8.09
CA GLY A 280 -3.02 6.44 -8.04
C GLY A 280 -3.23 6.96 -6.63
N GLN A 281 -3.47 6.09 -5.65
CA GLN A 281 -3.55 6.50 -4.24
C GLN A 281 -2.26 7.17 -3.76
N ILE A 282 -1.10 6.66 -4.17
CA ILE A 282 0.19 7.29 -3.88
C ILE A 282 0.28 8.65 -4.57
N ALA A 283 -0.21 8.77 -5.81
CA ALA A 283 -0.28 10.06 -6.48
C ALA A 283 -1.23 11.04 -5.76
N PHE A 284 -2.32 10.57 -5.16
CA PHE A 284 -3.24 11.43 -4.40
C PHE A 284 -2.58 11.92 -3.11
N GLU A 285 -1.92 11.05 -2.35
CA GLU A 285 -1.16 11.44 -1.16
C GLU A 285 -0.05 12.43 -1.50
N VAL A 286 0.68 12.19 -2.58
CA VAL A 286 1.72 13.12 -3.07
C VAL A 286 1.10 14.45 -3.48
N TYR A 287 -0.03 14.44 -4.19
CA TYR A 287 -0.75 15.66 -4.59
C TYR A 287 -1.15 16.49 -3.35
N ASP A 288 -1.77 15.85 -2.36
CA ASP A 288 -2.22 16.53 -1.14
C ASP A 288 -1.02 17.09 -0.37
N TYR A 289 0.07 16.33 -0.26
CA TYR A 289 1.32 16.79 0.38
C TYR A 289 1.94 18.00 -0.33
N ILE A 290 2.23 17.90 -1.64
CA ILE A 290 2.87 19.02 -2.36
C ILE A 290 1.98 20.25 -2.43
N THR A 291 0.65 20.10 -2.40
CA THR A 291 -0.27 21.23 -2.36
C THR A 291 -0.25 21.91 -1.00
N ASN A 292 -0.26 21.15 0.10
CA ASN A 292 -0.12 21.68 1.46
C ASN A 292 1.21 22.40 1.67
N GLU A 293 2.28 21.92 1.04
CA GLU A 293 3.60 22.55 1.05
C GLU A 293 3.77 23.63 -0.04
N MET A 294 2.67 24.07 -0.65
CA MET A 294 2.62 25.13 -1.67
C MET A 294 3.59 24.91 -2.86
N PHE A 295 3.83 23.65 -3.22
CA PHE A 295 4.73 23.22 -4.28
C PHE A 295 6.18 23.71 -4.09
N SER A 296 6.65 23.75 -2.84
CA SER A 296 8.05 24.07 -2.52
C SER A 296 9.05 23.16 -3.23
N SER A 297 10.27 23.65 -3.47
CA SER A 297 11.35 22.86 -4.06
C SER A 297 11.70 21.63 -3.21
N GLU A 298 11.64 21.76 -1.87
CA GLU A 298 11.88 20.64 -0.96
C GLU A 298 10.78 19.58 -1.08
N SER A 299 9.50 19.96 -1.11
CA SER A 299 8.40 19.00 -1.21
C SER A 299 8.40 18.24 -2.54
N ILE A 300 8.76 18.92 -3.64
CA ILE A 300 8.91 18.31 -4.96
C ILE A 300 10.10 17.32 -4.97
N THR A 301 11.24 17.72 -4.43
CA THR A 301 12.44 16.87 -4.37
C THR A 301 12.17 15.62 -3.54
N PHE A 302 11.65 15.80 -2.32
CA PHE A 302 11.26 14.71 -1.43
C PHE A 302 10.26 13.75 -2.09
N SER A 303 9.23 14.27 -2.75
CA SER A 303 8.21 13.44 -3.41
C SER A 303 8.79 12.60 -4.56
N LYS A 304 9.78 13.12 -5.31
CA LYS A 304 10.47 12.31 -6.33
C LYS A 304 11.31 11.22 -5.70
N GLU A 305 12.04 11.54 -4.64
CA GLU A 305 12.90 10.59 -3.94
C GLU A 305 12.09 9.44 -3.36
N ILE A 306 10.97 9.73 -2.68
CA ILE A 306 10.13 8.70 -2.06
C ILE A 306 9.45 7.80 -3.12
N ILE A 307 8.99 8.35 -4.24
CA ILE A 307 8.48 7.56 -5.38
C ILE A 307 9.57 6.63 -5.92
N ASN A 308 10.80 7.14 -6.09
CA ASN A 308 11.93 6.30 -6.53
C ASN A 308 12.22 5.18 -5.53
N GLN A 309 12.14 5.45 -4.23
CA GLN A 309 12.33 4.43 -3.20
C GLN A 309 11.25 3.34 -3.26
N MET A 310 9.98 3.68 -3.48
CA MET A 310 8.90 2.70 -3.66
C MET A 310 9.08 1.86 -4.94
N ILE A 311 9.53 2.49 -6.03
CA ILE A 311 9.84 1.79 -7.28
C ILE A 311 10.98 0.78 -7.10
N LEU A 312 12.04 1.16 -6.38
CA LEU A 312 13.18 0.29 -6.10
C LEU A 312 12.85 -0.81 -5.08
N ASN A 313 11.81 -0.61 -4.26
CA ASN A 313 11.42 -1.51 -3.19
C ASN A 313 9.90 -1.77 -3.26
N PRO A 314 9.40 -2.58 -4.22
CA PRO A 314 7.97 -2.74 -4.51
C PRO A 314 7.12 -3.38 -3.38
N GLY A 315 7.75 -3.76 -2.26
CA GLY A 315 7.06 -4.22 -1.04
C GLY A 315 6.88 -3.14 0.03
N LEU A 316 7.32 -1.90 -0.22
CA LEU A 316 7.23 -0.79 0.73
C LEU A 316 6.17 0.21 0.30
N TYR A 317 5.35 0.61 1.27
CA TYR A 317 4.26 1.57 1.11
C TYR A 317 4.44 2.71 2.10
N PHE A 318 5.27 3.68 1.73
CA PHE A 318 5.54 4.82 2.61
C PHE A 318 4.35 5.77 2.72
N ASN A 319 4.02 6.13 3.96
CA ASN A 319 3.10 7.20 4.27
C ASN A 319 3.81 8.54 4.05
N ILE A 320 3.37 9.33 3.07
CA ILE A 320 4.08 10.54 2.61
C ILE A 320 4.19 11.58 3.73
N ASN A 321 3.09 11.86 4.44
CA ASN A 321 3.06 12.86 5.52
C ASN A 321 3.90 12.45 6.73
N SER A 322 3.87 11.18 7.12
CA SER A 322 4.71 10.67 8.22
C SER A 322 6.18 10.73 7.84
N SER A 323 6.50 10.34 6.60
CA SER A 323 7.86 10.36 6.07
C SER A 323 8.42 11.78 6.05
N SER A 324 7.69 12.78 5.55
CA SER A 324 8.20 14.17 5.46
C SER A 324 8.47 14.83 6.83
N LYS A 325 7.88 14.28 7.89
CA LYS A 325 8.01 14.72 9.30
C LYS A 325 8.86 13.80 10.16
N SER A 326 9.46 12.77 9.57
CA SER A 326 10.29 11.78 10.25
C SER A 326 11.72 11.80 9.71
N PRO A 327 12.69 11.24 10.46
CA PRO A 327 14.07 11.11 9.99
C PRO A 327 14.24 9.99 8.93
N SER A 328 13.15 9.29 8.56
CA SER A 328 13.15 8.14 7.67
C SER A 328 11.88 8.10 6.81
N ASN A 329 11.89 7.33 5.72
CA ASN A 329 10.70 6.99 4.94
C ASN A 329 9.92 5.93 5.71
N ILE A 330 8.71 6.29 6.15
CA ILE A 330 7.93 5.52 7.11
C ILE A 330 6.85 4.74 6.39
N ASP A 331 6.91 3.42 6.49
CA ASP A 331 5.84 2.51 6.12
C ASP A 331 5.03 2.13 7.37
N LEU A 332 3.76 2.53 7.38
CA LEU A 332 2.81 2.26 8.46
C LEU A 332 1.78 1.19 8.08
N SER A 333 1.96 0.48 6.97
CA SER A 333 0.96 -0.45 6.42
C SER A 333 0.55 -1.55 7.40
N LYS A 334 1.45 -2.00 8.28
CA LYS A 334 1.18 -3.03 9.29
C LYS A 334 0.56 -2.52 10.59
N VAL A 335 0.66 -1.21 10.84
CA VAL A 335 0.26 -0.57 12.11
C VAL A 335 -0.84 0.48 11.93
N THR A 336 -1.32 0.65 10.71
CA THR A 336 -2.51 1.45 10.42
C THR A 336 -3.74 0.58 10.67
N PRO A 337 -4.67 0.98 11.55
CA PRO A 337 -5.86 0.20 11.83
C PRO A 337 -6.80 0.17 10.61
N SER A 338 -7.41 -0.97 10.35
CA SER A 338 -8.43 -1.13 9.32
C SER A 338 -9.70 -0.39 9.71
N PRO A 339 -10.21 0.56 8.89
CA PRO A 339 -11.46 1.26 9.21
C PRO A 339 -12.71 0.37 9.01
N ILE A 340 -12.56 -0.79 8.35
CA ILE A 340 -13.68 -1.66 7.95
C ILE A 340 -13.74 -2.92 8.83
N ASP A 341 -12.62 -3.31 9.42
CA ASP A 341 -12.51 -4.53 10.24
C ASP A 341 -11.97 -4.21 11.64
N PRO A 342 -12.86 -3.83 12.59
CA PRO A 342 -12.48 -3.63 13.98
C PRO A 342 -12.13 -4.95 14.70
N SER A 343 -12.33 -6.11 14.07
CA SER A 343 -11.96 -7.42 14.62
C SER A 343 -10.55 -7.85 14.26
N GLU A 344 -9.80 -7.01 13.52
CA GLU A 344 -8.42 -7.31 13.17
C GLU A 344 -7.55 -7.49 14.42
N THR A 345 -6.56 -8.37 14.33
CA THR A 345 -5.59 -8.58 15.41
C THR A 345 -4.91 -7.26 15.77
N ASN A 346 -4.86 -6.96 17.07
CA ASN A 346 -4.23 -5.77 17.64
C ASN A 346 -4.87 -4.43 17.22
N HIS A 347 -6.14 -4.40 16.76
CA HIS A 347 -6.81 -3.17 16.32
C HIS A 347 -6.63 -1.98 17.29
N ASP A 348 -6.96 -2.17 18.57
CA ASP A 348 -6.83 -1.15 19.62
C ASP A 348 -5.39 -0.71 19.84
N LEU A 349 -4.43 -1.63 19.75
CA LEU A 349 -3.00 -1.32 19.87
C LEU A 349 -2.50 -0.53 18.66
N LYS A 350 -3.01 -0.81 17.46
CA LYS A 350 -2.72 -0.02 16.24
C LYS A 350 -3.27 1.39 16.36
N ILE A 351 -4.50 1.57 16.86
CA ILE A 351 -5.07 2.90 17.15
C ILE A 351 -4.17 3.67 18.11
N LYS A 352 -3.79 3.05 19.23
CA LYS A 352 -2.92 3.67 20.24
C LYS A 352 -1.54 4.03 19.68
N PHE A 353 -0.90 3.10 18.97
CA PHE A 353 0.38 3.35 18.30
C PHE A 353 0.27 4.53 17.33
N LYS A 354 -0.74 4.54 16.46
CA LYS A 354 -0.94 5.59 15.45
C LYS A 354 -1.15 6.95 16.09
N CYS A 355 -1.98 7.05 17.14
CA CYS A 355 -2.20 8.28 17.90
C CYS A 355 -0.89 8.82 18.50
N ILE A 356 -0.07 7.95 19.09
CA ILE A 356 1.21 8.32 19.70
C ILE A 356 2.21 8.75 18.63
N PHE A 357 2.30 8.00 17.53
CA PHE A 357 3.22 8.29 16.43
C PHE A 357 2.87 9.62 15.74
N ASP A 358 1.57 9.90 15.53
CA ASP A 358 1.10 11.17 14.96
C ASP A 358 1.45 12.39 15.84
N LYS A 359 1.56 12.20 17.15
CA LYS A 359 2.03 13.22 18.09
C LYS A 359 3.56 13.34 18.07
N LEU A 360 4.27 12.22 17.97
CA LEU A 360 5.73 12.19 17.85
C LEU A 360 6.22 12.97 16.63
N ILE A 361 5.63 12.76 15.46
CA ILE A 361 6.04 13.44 14.22
C ILE A 361 5.73 14.95 14.21
N GLN A 362 5.13 15.50 15.27
CA GLN A 362 5.00 16.95 15.45
C GLN A 362 6.25 17.58 16.07
N SER A 363 7.18 16.78 16.62
CA SER A 363 8.48 17.26 17.09
C SER A 363 9.39 17.60 15.91
N PRO A 364 9.83 18.87 15.75
CA PRO A 364 10.85 19.21 14.76
C PRO A 364 12.15 18.45 15.02
N LYS A 365 12.50 18.25 16.30
CA LYS A 365 13.72 17.53 16.67
C LYS A 365 13.68 16.05 16.28
N PHE A 366 12.49 15.43 16.23
CA PHE A 366 12.37 14.05 15.76
C PHE A 366 12.67 13.93 14.27
N LYS A 367 12.17 14.87 13.44
CA LYS A 367 12.53 14.96 12.02
C LYS A 367 14.04 15.11 11.84
N GLU A 368 14.68 15.84 12.74
CA GLU A 368 16.12 16.15 12.75
C GLU A 368 16.97 15.14 13.53
N LEU A 369 16.40 14.02 14.01
CA LEU A 369 17.04 13.07 14.94
C LEU A 369 18.49 12.70 14.58
N PHE A 370 18.79 12.57 13.28
CA PHE A 370 20.13 12.24 12.79
C PHE A 370 20.88 13.43 12.18
N LEU A 371 20.19 14.54 11.87
CA LEU A 371 20.79 15.68 11.17
C LEU A 371 21.80 16.41 12.04
N ASP A 372 21.50 16.63 13.32
CA ASP A 372 22.38 17.41 14.20
C ASP A 372 23.72 16.72 14.48
N MET A 373 23.74 15.39 14.45
CA MET A 373 24.94 14.61 14.78
C MET A 373 25.70 14.13 13.55
N PHE A 374 24.98 13.76 12.50
CA PHE A 374 25.54 13.10 11.33
C PHE A 374 25.37 13.91 10.04
N GLY A 375 24.76 15.10 10.10
CA GLY A 375 24.50 15.97 8.96
C GLY A 375 23.46 15.40 7.99
N GLU A 376 23.51 15.85 6.72
CA GLU A 376 22.66 15.30 5.67
C GLU A 376 23.00 13.84 5.39
N ASN A 377 21.97 12.98 5.36
CA ASN A 377 22.12 11.55 5.23
C ASN A 377 21.09 10.97 4.26
N LYS A 378 21.44 9.82 3.64
CA LYS A 378 20.44 9.02 2.93
C LYS A 378 19.34 8.63 3.91
N ARG A 379 18.09 8.87 3.51
CA ARG A 379 16.93 8.48 4.30
C ARG A 379 16.81 6.97 4.31
N LEU A 380 16.60 6.42 5.51
CA LEU A 380 16.30 5.02 5.72
C LEU A 380 14.84 4.74 5.39
N ASN A 381 14.53 3.49 5.08
CA ASN A 381 13.19 2.98 4.94
C ASN A 381 12.85 2.17 6.19
N VAL A 382 11.79 2.55 6.90
CA VAL A 382 11.39 1.94 8.18
C VAL A 382 9.96 1.44 8.06
N ILE A 383 9.77 0.13 8.22
CA ILE A 383 8.47 -0.48 8.43
C ILE A 383 8.23 -0.57 9.94
N PHE A 384 7.12 -0.02 10.42
CA PHE A 384 6.67 -0.30 11.79
C PHE A 384 5.79 -1.54 11.81
N ASP A 385 5.98 -2.38 12.83
CA ASP A 385 5.22 -3.60 13.10
C ASP A 385 4.84 -3.67 14.58
N ILE A 386 3.79 -4.43 14.91
CA ILE A 386 3.34 -4.68 16.28
C ILE A 386 3.20 -6.18 16.48
N ALA A 387 4.06 -6.73 17.33
CA ALA A 387 4.07 -8.15 17.69
C ALA A 387 4.72 -8.35 19.05
N ASN A 388 4.54 -9.52 19.66
CA ASN A 388 5.27 -9.88 20.87
C ASN A 388 6.77 -9.98 20.56
N VAL A 389 7.60 -9.30 21.36
CA VAL A 389 9.05 -9.29 21.23
C VAL A 389 9.67 -10.14 22.35
N GLU A 390 10.52 -11.09 21.96
CA GLU A 390 11.19 -11.99 22.89
C GLU A 390 12.05 -11.26 23.95
N ASN A 391 12.21 -11.89 25.11
CA ASN A 391 13.06 -11.45 26.23
C ASN A 391 12.59 -10.16 26.91
N ASN A 392 11.27 -9.95 27.02
CA ASN A 392 10.66 -8.81 27.73
C ASN A 392 11.16 -7.44 27.24
N ARG A 393 11.48 -7.34 25.94
CA ARG A 393 11.94 -6.09 25.33
C ARG A 393 10.73 -5.27 24.91
N SER A 394 10.85 -3.95 25.03
CA SER A 394 9.80 -3.03 24.59
C SER A 394 9.75 -2.85 23.06
N GLY A 395 10.85 -3.16 22.37
CA GLY A 395 10.96 -3.02 20.93
C GLY A 395 12.13 -3.83 20.38
N LYS A 396 12.14 -3.97 19.05
CA LYS A 396 13.22 -4.62 18.31
C LYS A 396 13.34 -4.04 16.91
N THR A 397 14.53 -3.59 16.57
CA THR A 397 14.91 -3.28 15.20
C THR A 397 15.62 -4.43 14.51
N VAL A 398 15.22 -4.72 13.27
CA VAL A 398 15.87 -5.66 12.35
C VAL A 398 16.24 -4.94 11.06
N THR A 399 17.50 -5.05 10.65
CA THR A 399 18.02 -4.46 9.42
C THR A 399 18.16 -5.53 8.35
N ASN A 400 17.71 -5.23 7.14
CA ASN A 400 17.89 -6.13 6.01
C ASN A 400 19.37 -6.11 5.58
N GLN A 401 20.08 -7.23 5.76
CA GLN A 401 21.51 -7.31 5.46
C GLN A 401 21.84 -7.19 3.96
N THR A 402 20.91 -7.52 3.05
CA THR A 402 21.13 -7.38 1.61
C THR A 402 20.78 -5.99 1.09
N ASN A 403 19.88 -5.28 1.77
CA ASN A 403 19.59 -3.88 1.54
C ASN A 403 19.45 -3.13 2.87
N PRO A 404 20.57 -2.66 3.46
CA PRO A 404 20.60 -2.06 4.79
C PRO A 404 19.77 -0.79 4.97
N LEU A 405 19.35 -0.15 3.87
CA LEU A 405 18.41 0.96 3.92
C LEU A 405 17.03 0.52 4.43
N ASN A 406 16.67 -0.75 4.27
CA ASN A 406 15.38 -1.29 4.67
C ASN A 406 15.46 -1.89 6.08
N ASN A 407 14.68 -1.32 6.99
CA ASN A 407 14.62 -1.68 8.40
C ASN A 407 13.19 -1.98 8.81
N THR A 408 13.02 -2.90 9.75
CA THR A 408 11.73 -3.19 10.41
C THR A 408 11.88 -2.94 11.89
N ILE A 409 11.02 -2.08 12.44
CA ILE A 409 10.92 -1.80 13.87
C ILE A 409 9.65 -2.46 14.37
N THR A 410 9.78 -3.43 15.26
CA THR A 410 8.66 -4.07 15.94
C THR A 410 8.51 -3.45 17.33
N ILE A 411 7.34 -2.90 17.63
CA ILE A 411 6.99 -2.45 18.99
C ILE A 411 6.22 -3.56 19.68
N ASP A 412 6.62 -3.85 20.91
CA ASP A 412 6.04 -4.94 21.68
C ASP A 412 4.57 -4.68 22.06
N THR A 413 3.75 -5.73 22.02
CA THR A 413 2.33 -5.62 22.36
C THR A 413 2.09 -5.27 23.82
N ASP A 414 2.95 -5.72 24.74
CA ASP A 414 2.77 -5.50 26.17
C ASP A 414 3.07 -4.05 26.54
N ILE A 415 4.08 -3.42 25.92
CA ILE A 415 4.30 -1.98 26.12
C ILE A 415 3.19 -1.13 25.50
N LEU A 416 2.59 -1.54 24.38
CA LEU A 416 1.43 -0.83 23.84
C LEU A 416 0.20 -1.00 24.73
N ALA A 417 -0.04 -2.19 25.27
CA ALA A 417 -1.18 -2.46 26.13
C ALA A 417 -1.05 -1.75 27.50
N SER A 418 0.11 -1.83 28.13
CA SER A 418 0.31 -1.42 29.53
C SER A 418 1.18 -0.17 29.72
N GLY A 419 1.98 0.20 28.73
CA GLY A 419 2.88 1.34 28.80
C GLY A 419 2.16 2.68 28.65
N ASP A 420 2.68 3.68 29.35
CA ASP A 420 2.28 5.07 29.18
C ASP A 420 2.77 5.63 27.83
N ASN A 421 2.13 6.70 27.38
CA ASN A 421 2.40 7.29 26.08
C ASN A 421 3.85 7.76 25.92
N MET A 422 4.50 8.27 26.98
CA MET A 422 5.88 8.75 26.94
C MET A 422 6.85 7.57 26.83
N SER A 423 6.61 6.48 27.56
CA SER A 423 7.41 5.24 27.44
C SER A 423 7.35 4.64 26.04
N ILE A 424 6.18 4.68 25.38
CA ILE A 424 6.02 4.21 24.00
C ILE A 424 6.79 5.13 23.03
N VAL A 425 6.66 6.45 23.15
CA VAL A 425 7.44 7.41 22.33
C VAL A 425 8.93 7.19 22.49
N LYS A 426 9.42 7.09 23.73
CA LYS A 426 10.85 6.81 24.00
C LYS A 426 11.29 5.54 23.30
N THR A 427 10.47 4.49 23.32
CA THR A 427 10.76 3.22 22.65
C THR A 427 10.85 3.39 21.13
N ILE A 428 9.91 4.09 20.51
CA ILE A 428 9.96 4.38 19.06
C ILE A 428 11.24 5.14 18.71
N ILE A 429 11.60 6.18 19.47
CA ILE A 429 12.84 6.95 19.24
C ILE A 429 14.07 6.03 19.38
N HIS A 430 14.13 5.23 20.44
CA HIS A 430 15.24 4.31 20.71
C HIS A 430 15.44 3.30 19.56
N GLU A 431 14.36 2.68 19.08
CA GLU A 431 14.44 1.73 17.96
C GLU A 431 14.79 2.41 16.63
N CYS A 432 14.33 3.65 16.39
CA CYS A 432 14.77 4.44 15.24
C CYS A 432 16.27 4.70 15.26
N ILE A 433 16.84 4.99 16.44
CA ILE A 433 18.30 5.15 16.59
C ILE A 433 19.01 3.84 16.25
N HIS A 434 18.52 2.69 16.73
CA HIS A 434 19.06 1.39 16.33
C HIS A 434 19.01 1.15 14.81
N ALA A 435 17.92 1.54 14.13
CA ALA A 435 17.81 1.39 12.68
C ALA A 435 18.91 2.16 11.94
N TYR A 436 19.21 3.37 12.41
CA TYR A 436 20.29 4.17 11.85
C TYR A 436 21.67 3.63 12.18
N LEU A 437 21.90 3.23 13.43
CA LEU A 437 23.16 2.64 13.85
C LEU A 437 23.47 1.35 13.08
N ASN A 438 22.49 0.49 12.87
CA ASN A 438 22.68 -0.75 12.10
C ASN A 438 23.02 -0.49 10.62
N LEU A 439 22.41 0.52 9.99
CA LEU A 439 22.79 0.94 8.63
C LEU A 439 24.28 1.26 8.55
N LYS A 440 24.79 2.03 9.51
CA LYS A 440 26.21 2.43 9.56
C LYS A 440 27.16 1.24 9.70
N LEU A 441 26.70 0.13 10.26
CA LEU A 441 27.49 -1.10 10.32
C LEU A 441 27.55 -1.83 9.00
N CYS A 442 26.42 -1.88 8.31
CA CYS A 442 26.38 -2.55 7.04
C CYS A 442 27.09 -1.73 5.96
N ASP A 443 27.03 -0.40 6.06
CA ASP A 443 27.71 0.51 5.14
C ASP A 443 28.22 1.77 5.86
N PRO A 444 29.46 1.75 6.37
CA PRO A 444 30.09 2.89 7.04
C PRO A 444 30.19 4.15 6.16
N SER A 445 30.10 4.01 4.84
CA SER A 445 30.18 5.14 3.90
C SER A 445 28.88 5.93 3.81
N ILE A 446 27.75 5.36 4.25
CA ILE A 446 26.45 6.06 4.23
C ILE A 446 26.41 7.05 5.39
N GLY A 447 26.77 8.30 5.12
CA GLY A 447 26.61 9.44 6.02
C GLY A 447 27.91 9.96 6.64
N MET A 448 27.95 11.24 6.99
CA MET A 448 29.19 11.96 7.32
C MET A 448 29.78 11.60 8.69
N SER A 449 31.02 12.05 8.89
CA SER A 449 31.75 12.03 10.15
C SER A 449 31.02 12.77 11.28
N ILE A 450 31.29 12.38 12.52
CA ILE A 450 30.75 13.07 13.72
C ILE A 450 31.64 14.31 13.97
N PRO A 451 31.13 15.55 13.75
CA PRO A 451 31.99 16.73 13.82
C PRO A 451 32.61 16.95 15.20
N THR A 452 31.89 16.54 16.25
CA THR A 452 32.31 16.67 17.65
C THR A 452 33.37 15.66 18.08
N LEU A 453 33.65 14.63 17.28
CA LEU A 453 34.62 13.57 17.58
C LEU A 453 35.73 13.57 16.52
N ALA A 454 36.40 14.71 16.38
CA ALA A 454 37.54 14.90 15.47
C ALA A 454 37.26 14.54 14.00
N ASN A 455 36.00 14.67 13.56
CA ASN A 455 35.55 14.23 12.23
C ASN A 455 35.82 12.74 11.95
N MET A 456 35.84 11.88 12.98
CA MET A 456 35.85 10.43 12.78
C MET A 456 34.53 9.98 12.13
N ASP A 457 34.59 9.01 11.22
CA ASP A 457 33.39 8.30 10.80
C ASP A 457 32.82 7.50 11.99
N VAL A 458 31.52 7.22 11.92
CA VAL A 458 30.77 6.57 13.01
C VAL A 458 31.40 5.22 13.40
N TYR A 459 31.83 4.43 12.41
CA TYR A 459 32.43 3.13 12.66
C TYR A 459 33.77 3.26 13.41
N SER A 460 34.63 4.18 12.98
CA SER A 460 35.91 4.48 13.64
C SER A 460 35.71 5.05 15.04
N CYS A 461 34.77 5.99 15.20
CA CYS A 461 34.39 6.52 16.51
C CYS A 461 33.98 5.38 17.46
N ILE A 462 33.14 4.47 16.99
CA ILE A 462 32.65 3.43 17.89
C ILE A 462 33.69 2.37 18.22
N ASN A 463 34.54 2.00 17.27
CA ASN A 463 35.65 1.10 17.55
C ASN A 463 36.66 1.72 18.52
N GLU A 464 36.95 3.01 18.38
CA GLU A 464 37.91 3.73 19.22
C GLU A 464 37.37 3.93 20.65
N TYR A 465 36.11 4.34 20.81
CA TYR A 465 35.57 4.77 22.10
C TYR A 465 34.72 3.71 22.83
N TYR A 466 34.24 2.66 22.15
CA TYR A 466 33.29 1.69 22.73
C TYR A 466 33.65 0.22 22.49
N ASN A 467 34.87 -0.11 22.04
CA ASN A 467 35.38 -1.47 21.89
C ASN A 467 34.51 -2.39 20.98
N ASP A 468 34.41 -2.01 19.70
CA ASP A 468 33.72 -2.74 18.60
C ASP A 468 32.17 -2.71 18.63
N PHE A 469 31.50 -2.95 17.49
CA PHE A 469 30.04 -2.90 17.35
C PHE A 469 29.34 -4.27 17.39
N SER A 470 30.10 -5.33 17.67
CA SER A 470 29.64 -6.72 17.61
C SER A 470 28.65 -7.10 18.73
N SER A 471 28.46 -6.26 19.75
CA SER A 471 27.50 -6.48 20.83
C SER A 471 26.50 -5.32 20.94
N GLY A 472 25.23 -5.65 21.19
CA GLY A 472 24.16 -4.64 21.36
C GLY A 472 24.46 -3.61 22.46
N GLN A 473 25.33 -3.95 23.42
CA GLN A 473 25.70 -3.06 24.52
C GLN A 473 26.57 -1.87 24.09
N ASN A 474 27.36 -2.01 23.03
CA ASN A 474 28.21 -0.92 22.55
C ASN A 474 27.40 0.14 21.80
N GLN A 475 26.32 -0.28 21.13
CA GLN A 475 25.30 0.65 20.61
C GLN A 475 24.66 1.44 21.75
N HIS A 476 24.28 0.77 22.84
CA HIS A 476 23.68 1.43 24.00
C HIS A 476 24.63 2.41 24.69
N ASN A 477 25.93 2.12 24.73
CA ASN A 477 26.94 3.07 25.20
C ASN A 477 26.98 4.36 24.35
N PHE A 478 26.91 4.21 23.02
CA PHE A 478 26.83 5.37 22.11
C PHE A 478 25.54 6.18 22.34
N ILE A 479 24.39 5.49 22.48
CA ILE A 479 23.11 6.15 22.75
C ILE A 479 23.17 6.93 24.07
N TYR A 480 23.73 6.33 25.12
CA TYR A 480 23.91 6.98 26.42
C TYR A 480 24.70 8.29 26.30
N ASN A 481 25.86 8.26 25.63
CA ASN A 481 26.74 9.44 25.58
C ASN A 481 26.29 10.51 24.58
N MET A 482 25.69 10.11 23.46
CA MET A 482 25.51 11.01 22.31
C MET A 482 24.04 11.33 22.03
N MET A 483 23.12 10.41 22.33
CA MET A 483 21.71 10.55 21.91
C MET A 483 20.77 10.96 23.03
N LEU A 484 21.14 10.82 24.32
CA LEU A 484 20.27 11.22 25.45
C LEU A 484 19.76 12.66 25.33
N PRO A 485 20.60 13.69 25.06
CA PRO A 485 20.11 15.07 24.95
C PRO A 485 19.08 15.26 23.83
N THR A 486 19.26 14.53 22.71
CA THR A 486 18.33 14.56 21.58
C THR A 486 17.01 13.88 21.96
N MET A 487 17.04 12.73 22.64
CA MET A 487 15.85 12.04 23.13
C MET A 487 15.07 12.90 24.13
N GLU A 488 15.76 13.53 25.09
CA GLU A 488 15.17 14.45 26.07
C GLU A 488 14.47 15.62 25.39
N THR A 489 15.14 16.23 24.40
CA THR A 489 14.57 17.34 23.63
C THR A 489 13.30 16.91 22.91
N ILE A 490 13.30 15.75 22.23
CA ILE A 490 12.12 15.24 21.53
C ILE A 490 10.98 15.01 22.53
N LEU A 491 11.23 14.31 23.63
CA LEU A 491 10.23 14.04 24.68
C LEU A 491 9.63 15.33 25.24
N SER A 492 10.47 16.36 25.46
CA SER A 492 10.00 17.67 25.93
C SER A 492 9.04 18.36 24.95
N GLN A 493 9.31 18.25 23.64
CA GLN A 493 8.51 18.90 22.58
C GLN A 493 7.14 18.24 22.41
N VAL A 494 7.00 16.96 22.76
CA VAL A 494 5.74 16.21 22.60
C VAL A 494 4.97 16.03 23.90
N LYS A 495 5.52 16.47 25.04
CA LYS A 495 4.91 16.28 26.37
C LYS A 495 3.46 16.75 26.40
N ASP A 496 3.19 18.00 26.01
CA ASP A 496 1.84 18.59 26.08
C ASP A 496 0.85 17.96 25.09
N LEU A 497 1.33 17.24 24.07
CA LEU A 497 0.47 16.47 23.17
C LEU A 497 0.10 15.10 23.77
N LEU A 498 0.98 14.53 24.58
CA LEU A 498 0.86 13.17 25.11
C LEU A 498 0.27 13.12 26.52
N VAL A 499 0.47 14.19 27.31
CA VAL A 499 0.06 14.33 28.71
C VAL A 499 -0.91 15.50 28.81
N ASP A 500 -2.14 15.23 29.25
CA ASP A 500 -3.16 16.28 29.35
C ASP A 500 -2.86 17.22 30.54
N PRO A 501 -3.47 18.42 30.56
CA PRO A 501 -3.23 19.38 31.63
C PRO A 501 -3.51 18.85 33.04
N THR A 502 -4.48 17.95 33.22
CA THR A 502 -4.85 17.40 34.55
C THR A 502 -3.75 16.48 35.05
N ASN A 503 -3.30 15.54 34.22
CA ASN A 503 -2.17 14.68 34.56
C ASN A 503 -0.88 15.47 34.75
N ASN A 504 -0.65 16.49 33.92
CA ASN A 504 0.52 17.34 34.08
C ASN A 504 0.53 18.05 35.45
N ALA A 505 -0.62 18.57 35.91
CA ALA A 505 -0.75 19.15 37.24
C ALA A 505 -0.52 18.09 38.34
N ALA A 506 -1.14 16.92 38.22
CA ALA A 506 -0.96 15.83 39.18
C ALA A 506 0.50 15.36 39.27
N MET A 507 1.21 15.33 38.15
CA MET A 507 2.64 15.02 38.09
C MET A 507 3.48 16.04 38.85
N LEU A 508 3.24 17.34 38.66
CA LEU A 508 3.97 18.41 39.34
C LEU A 508 3.77 18.40 40.86
N ASP A 509 2.63 17.88 41.33
CA ASP A 509 2.32 17.72 42.76
C ASP A 509 2.99 16.50 43.40
N LEU A 510 3.66 15.63 42.62
CA LEU A 510 4.38 14.47 43.15
C LEU A 510 5.62 14.93 43.93
N ASN A 511 5.72 14.44 45.17
CA ASN A 511 6.89 14.66 46.02
C ASN A 511 7.98 13.63 45.70
N MET A 512 9.09 14.12 45.14
CA MET A 512 10.32 13.36 44.90
C MET A 512 11.24 13.49 46.11
N ARG A 513 11.91 12.40 46.53
CA ARG A 513 12.88 12.44 47.64
C ARG A 513 14.16 11.76 47.20
N ILE A 514 15.12 12.52 46.66
CA ILE A 514 16.33 11.95 46.06
C ILE A 514 17.57 12.60 46.71
N PRO A 515 18.42 11.83 47.42
CA PRO A 515 18.16 10.48 47.95
C PRO A 515 17.04 10.41 49.01
N PHE A 516 16.40 9.25 49.14
CA PHE A 516 15.14 9.05 49.91
C PHE A 516 15.27 9.38 51.40
N ASP A 517 16.40 9.04 52.00
CA ASP A 517 16.59 9.08 53.46
C ASP A 517 17.11 10.43 53.96
N THR A 518 17.71 11.24 53.08
CA THR A 518 18.46 12.44 53.51
C THR A 518 18.05 13.73 52.80
N SER A 519 17.28 13.65 51.70
CA SER A 519 16.83 14.85 50.99
C SER A 519 15.44 15.32 51.42
N PRO A 520 15.21 16.65 51.48
CA PRO A 520 13.85 17.18 51.56
C PRO A 520 13.04 16.74 50.34
N ALA A 521 11.71 16.68 50.50
CA ALA A 521 10.82 16.46 49.37
C ALA A 521 10.93 17.65 48.39
N THR A 522 11.17 17.35 47.12
CA THR A 522 11.16 18.32 46.02
C THR A 522 10.01 18.00 45.06
N PRO A 523 9.41 19.01 44.40
CA PRO A 523 8.43 18.76 43.35
C PRO A 523 9.02 17.94 42.20
N PHE A 524 8.17 17.21 41.48
CA PHE A 524 8.55 16.50 40.27
C PHE A 524 9.10 17.45 39.20
N ASN A 525 10.23 17.07 38.59
CA ASN A 525 10.83 17.82 37.51
C ASN A 525 10.72 17.06 36.18
N TRP A 526 10.12 17.69 35.17
CA TRP A 526 9.96 17.08 33.85
C TRP A 526 11.28 16.82 33.13
N ASN A 527 12.28 17.69 33.27
CA ASN A 527 13.58 17.49 32.63
C ASN A 527 14.29 16.27 33.21
N ASP A 528 14.26 16.12 34.53
CA ASP A 528 14.79 14.92 35.18
C ASP A 528 14.02 13.66 34.74
N TYR A 529 12.70 13.75 34.56
CA TYR A 529 11.93 12.63 34.03
C TYR A 529 12.33 12.26 32.61
N TYR A 530 12.48 13.22 31.69
CA TYR A 530 12.91 12.93 30.32
C TYR A 530 14.28 12.26 30.29
N HIS A 531 15.21 12.75 31.11
CA HIS A 531 16.54 12.18 31.25
C HIS A 531 16.45 10.72 31.74
N ASN A 532 15.80 10.50 32.87
CA ASN A 532 15.69 9.16 33.47
C ASN A 532 14.84 8.18 32.64
N LEU A 533 13.86 8.67 31.89
CA LEU A 533 13.08 7.87 30.95
C LEU A 533 13.93 7.44 29.75
N SER A 534 14.79 8.34 29.24
CA SER A 534 15.69 8.05 28.12
C SER A 534 16.77 7.03 28.50
N LEU A 535 17.14 6.94 29.79
CA LEU A 535 17.99 5.87 30.33
C LEU A 535 17.32 4.49 30.36
N SER A 536 15.98 4.42 30.31
CA SER A 536 15.27 3.14 30.33
C SER A 536 15.48 2.37 29.02
N GLY A 537 16.13 1.21 29.11
CA GLY A 537 16.57 0.40 27.97
C GLY A 537 18.09 0.40 27.79
N LEU A 538 18.82 1.24 28.53
CA LEU A 538 20.29 1.34 28.50
C LEU A 538 20.96 0.74 29.75
N GLN A 539 20.20 0.05 30.61
CA GLN A 539 20.66 -0.35 31.94
C GLN A 539 21.76 -1.41 31.88
N ASP A 540 21.87 -2.13 30.75
CA ASP A 540 22.89 -3.13 30.55
C ASP A 540 24.21 -2.59 29.98
N CYS A 541 24.23 -1.33 29.54
CA CYS A 541 25.42 -0.75 28.93
C CYS A 541 26.49 -0.45 29.99
N SER A 542 27.76 -0.39 29.58
CA SER A 542 28.86 -0.23 30.53
C SER A 542 28.83 1.13 31.22
N PHE A 543 28.36 2.20 30.56
CA PHE A 543 28.26 3.53 31.17
C PHE A 543 27.19 3.58 32.26
N PHE A 544 26.00 3.01 32.03
CA PHE A 544 24.98 2.92 33.06
C PHE A 544 25.50 2.12 34.27
N LYS A 545 26.17 0.99 34.01
CA LYS A 545 26.74 0.13 35.06
C LYS A 545 27.85 0.81 35.86
N SER A 546 28.69 1.61 35.22
CA SER A 546 29.83 2.29 35.86
C SER A 546 29.46 3.61 36.53
N GLU A 547 28.42 4.31 36.08
CA GLU A 547 28.01 5.60 36.65
C GLU A 547 26.84 5.50 37.62
N ILE A 548 25.94 4.54 37.44
CA ILE A 548 24.70 4.40 38.21
C ILE A 548 24.72 3.09 38.99
N GLY A 549 24.85 1.96 38.31
CA GLY A 549 24.92 0.63 38.91
C GLY A 549 24.24 -0.46 38.08
N THR A 550 24.07 -1.64 38.68
CA THR A 550 23.45 -2.81 38.04
C THR A 550 22.08 -3.11 38.65
N LEU A 551 21.13 -3.45 37.78
CA LEU A 551 19.79 -3.92 38.14
C LEU A 551 19.72 -5.45 37.95
N ASN A 552 18.87 -6.13 38.70
CA ASN A 552 18.51 -7.52 38.44
C ASN A 552 17.59 -7.63 37.20
N GLU A 553 17.34 -8.86 36.76
CA GLU A 553 16.48 -9.19 35.61
C GLU A 553 15.05 -8.60 35.70
N ASN A 554 14.56 -8.29 36.90
CA ASN A 554 13.24 -7.69 37.13
C ASN A 554 13.27 -6.15 37.28
N GLY A 555 14.43 -5.51 37.10
CA GLY A 555 14.60 -4.06 37.24
C GLY A 555 14.39 -3.51 38.66
N THR A 556 14.36 -4.35 39.69
CA THR A 556 13.93 -3.98 41.07
C THR A 556 14.89 -4.37 42.20
N VAL A 557 15.81 -5.32 42.02
CA VAL A 557 16.82 -5.70 43.03
C VAL A 557 18.21 -5.33 42.52
N ILE A 558 18.93 -4.57 43.34
CA ILE A 558 20.24 -4.03 43.02
C ILE A 558 21.30 -5.13 43.23
N ILE A 559 22.16 -5.38 42.23
CA ILE A 559 23.35 -6.21 42.44
C ILE A 559 24.49 -5.31 42.95
N THR A 560 24.66 -4.13 42.37
CA THR A 560 25.60 -3.08 42.82
C THR A 560 25.06 -1.67 42.54
N THR A 561 25.25 -0.74 43.48
CA THR A 561 25.00 0.71 43.26
C THR A 561 26.33 1.44 43.28
N ILE A 562 26.60 2.24 42.25
CA ILE A 562 27.79 3.10 42.18
C ILE A 562 27.46 4.50 42.71
N ASP A 563 26.37 5.08 42.23
CA ASP A 563 25.85 6.37 42.68
C ASP A 563 24.41 6.20 43.16
N GLN A 564 24.23 6.26 44.49
CA GLN A 564 22.93 6.08 45.13
C GLN A 564 21.92 7.17 44.73
N THR A 565 22.38 8.40 44.55
CA THR A 565 21.53 9.54 44.17
C THR A 565 21.01 9.34 42.76
N LYS A 566 21.89 9.01 41.80
CA LYS A 566 21.49 8.73 40.41
C LYS A 566 20.57 7.51 40.31
N MET A 567 20.89 6.42 41.02
CA MET A 567 20.07 5.21 41.02
C MET A 567 18.67 5.48 41.58
N GLN A 568 18.57 6.21 42.69
CA GLN A 568 17.29 6.58 43.29
C GLN A 568 16.51 7.58 42.42
N SER A 569 17.19 8.49 41.72
CA SER A 569 16.60 9.36 40.71
C SER A 569 15.95 8.54 39.60
N TYR A 570 16.72 7.65 38.97
CA TYR A 570 16.26 6.76 37.91
C TYR A 570 15.04 5.93 38.34
N ASN A 571 15.11 5.29 39.51
CA ASN A 571 14.01 4.46 40.00
C ASN A 571 12.76 5.28 40.34
N GLN A 572 12.90 6.42 41.02
CA GLN A 572 11.74 7.23 41.41
C GLN A 572 11.06 7.86 40.21
N TYR A 573 11.81 8.50 39.29
CA TYR A 573 11.21 9.14 38.13
C TYR A 573 10.50 8.15 37.22
N ASN A 574 11.11 6.99 36.95
CA ASN A 574 10.47 5.97 36.12
C ASN A 574 9.27 5.32 36.80
N THR A 575 9.32 5.06 38.11
CA THR A 575 8.18 4.44 38.82
C THR A 575 7.03 5.42 38.98
N ARG A 576 7.32 6.64 39.46
CA ARG A 576 6.31 7.66 39.74
C ARG A 576 5.71 8.23 38.46
N GLY A 577 6.53 8.45 37.42
CA GLY A 577 6.03 8.97 36.15
C GLY A 577 5.12 7.99 35.42
N LYS A 578 5.50 6.70 35.36
CA LYS A 578 4.65 5.66 34.74
C LYS A 578 3.30 5.50 35.42
N ALA A 579 3.26 5.63 36.75
CA ALA A 579 2.02 5.42 37.51
C ALA A 579 0.99 6.54 37.36
N ASN A 580 1.38 7.74 36.92
CA ASN A 580 0.53 8.94 36.99
C ASN A 580 0.25 9.61 35.63
N ILE A 581 0.90 9.16 34.54
CA ILE A 581 0.57 9.61 33.18
C ILE A 581 -0.54 8.71 32.62
N THR A 582 -1.77 9.22 32.53
CA THR A 582 -2.88 8.49 31.87
C THR A 582 -2.84 8.68 30.36
N HIS A 583 -3.60 7.83 29.66
CA HIS A 583 -3.44 7.59 28.23
C HIS A 583 -4.39 8.46 27.37
N ASN A 584 -3.92 9.60 26.88
CA ASN A 584 -4.64 10.40 25.86
C ASN A 584 -4.68 9.76 24.45
N CYS A 585 -4.30 8.49 24.35
CA CYS A 585 -4.27 7.72 23.11
C CYS A 585 -4.86 6.32 23.30
N ASN A 586 -5.56 6.06 24.41
CA ASN A 586 -6.34 4.84 24.51
C ASN A 586 -7.60 4.96 23.64
N PRO A 587 -7.94 3.92 22.87
CA PRO A 587 -9.15 3.88 22.04
C PRO A 587 -10.44 4.01 22.86
#